data_AF-A0A0G1GQZ4-F1
#
_entry.id   AF-A0A0G1GQZ4-F1
#
_cell.length_a   1.000
_cell.length_b   1.000
_cell.length_c   1.000
_cell.angle_alpha   90.00
_cell.angle_beta   90.00
_cell.angle_gamma   90.00
#
_symmetry.space_group_name_H-M   'P 1'
#
loop_
_entity.id
_entity.type
_entity.pdbx_description
1 polymer ?
#
loop_
_entity_poly.entity_id
_entity_poly.type
_entity_poly.pdbx_seq_one_letter_code
_entity_poly.pdbx_strand_id
1 'polypeptide(L)'
;MTKPLRETVRIILETIPKPIKVLEVGSRQAKNQRRMANLRGFLPGCKYIGIDMQKGSGVDMVVNAEKLPFKDGEFDLVISLETFEHAEKPWKLAEEIQRVLSKDGVAIVSSIQNFPLHLHPSDYFRYTPYGMKSLFGQLKNNFVVTVSPPFMDEVKLNPRTVCFVGTRKNFKFLLADIKRNLISQKGRISVHKPIRHRFEDAMKYALRGLMEFGYREEIEFF
;
A
#
# COMPACT_ATOMS: atom_id res chain seq x y z
N MET A 1 2.21 2.18 -8.08
CA MET A 1 2.25 3.21 -7.03
C MET A 1 1.81 4.59 -7.50
N THR A 2 0.83 5.17 -6.79
CA THR A 2 0.36 6.55 -6.99
C THR A 2 1.26 7.59 -6.27
N LYS A 3 1.23 8.86 -6.71
CA LYS A 3 1.96 9.96 -6.03
C LYS A 3 1.54 10.14 -4.55
N PRO A 4 0.23 10.15 -4.21
CA PRO A 4 -0.18 10.27 -2.81
C PRO A 4 0.37 9.12 -1.95
N LEU A 5 0.28 7.87 -2.41
CA LEU A 5 0.82 6.72 -1.69
C LEU A 5 2.35 6.85 -1.51
N ARG A 6 3.09 7.22 -2.56
CA ARG A 6 4.54 7.43 -2.47
C ARG A 6 4.89 8.43 -1.37
N GLU A 7 4.18 9.54 -1.31
CA GLU A 7 4.50 10.60 -0.35
C GLU A 7 4.04 10.26 1.07
N THR A 8 2.92 9.54 1.22
CA THR A 8 2.52 8.92 2.49
C THR A 8 3.62 8.00 3.00
N VAL A 9 4.13 7.08 2.18
CA VAL A 9 5.21 6.16 2.55
C VAL A 9 6.48 6.94 2.88
N ARG A 10 6.85 7.95 2.07
CA ARG A 10 8.01 8.80 2.33
C ARG A 10 7.94 9.47 3.71
N ILE A 11 6.81 10.09 4.06
CA ILE A 11 6.63 10.74 5.37
C ILE A 11 6.75 9.72 6.52
N ILE A 12 6.23 8.50 6.33
CA ILE A 12 6.39 7.42 7.32
C ILE A 12 7.88 7.06 7.46
N LEU A 13 8.58 6.85 6.34
CA LEU A 13 10.02 6.52 6.33
C LEU A 13 10.89 7.61 6.95
N GLU A 14 10.54 8.89 6.75
CA GLU A 14 11.20 10.05 7.37
C GLU A 14 10.96 10.13 8.89
N THR A 15 9.92 9.46 9.41
CA THR A 15 9.55 9.51 10.84
C THR A 15 10.07 8.32 11.65
N ILE A 16 10.27 7.16 11.02
CA ILE A 16 10.75 5.95 11.72
C ILE A 16 12.25 6.00 11.99
N PRO A 17 12.75 5.28 13.03
CA PRO A 17 14.17 5.04 13.18
C PRO A 17 14.76 4.44 11.91
N LYS A 18 15.97 4.87 11.54
CA LYS A 18 16.63 4.40 10.32
C LYS A 18 16.83 2.87 10.40
N PRO A 19 16.21 2.08 9.51
CA PRO A 19 16.33 0.63 9.55
C PRO A 19 17.72 0.19 9.07
N ILE A 20 18.22 -0.95 9.56
CA ILE A 20 19.48 -1.53 9.10
C ILE A 20 19.19 -2.52 7.97
N LYS A 21 18.20 -3.39 8.16
CA LYS A 21 17.75 -4.37 7.17
C LYS A 21 16.30 -4.10 6.73
N VAL A 22 16.12 -4.00 5.42
CA VAL A 22 14.83 -3.72 4.79
C VAL A 22 14.45 -4.84 3.82
N LEU A 23 13.21 -5.30 3.92
CA LEU A 23 12.57 -6.18 2.94
C LEU A 23 11.47 -5.41 2.20
N GLU A 24 11.51 -5.39 0.88
CA GLU A 24 10.41 -4.93 0.02
C GLU A 24 9.77 -6.14 -0.66
N VAL A 25 8.49 -6.38 -0.35
CA VAL A 25 7.69 -7.46 -0.93
C VAL A 25 6.82 -6.91 -2.05
N GLY A 26 6.92 -7.49 -3.25
CA GLY A 26 6.30 -6.95 -4.46
C GLY A 26 7.13 -5.83 -5.07
N SER A 27 8.46 -5.97 -5.07
CA SER A 27 9.39 -4.88 -5.44
C SER A 27 9.51 -4.64 -6.94
N ARG A 28 8.84 -5.45 -7.78
CA ARG A 28 8.96 -5.33 -9.23
C ARG A 28 8.40 -4.00 -9.72
N GLN A 29 9.27 -3.21 -10.33
CA GLN A 29 8.92 -1.92 -10.89
C GLN A 29 8.35 -2.07 -12.31
N ALA A 30 7.10 -1.68 -12.50
CA ALA A 30 6.51 -1.58 -13.83
C ALA A 30 7.33 -0.63 -14.73
N LYS A 31 7.40 -0.92 -16.04
CA LYS A 31 8.25 -0.19 -17.01
C LYS A 31 8.06 1.34 -16.94
N ASN A 32 6.82 1.79 -16.79
CA ASN A 32 6.46 3.22 -16.75
C ASN A 32 6.49 3.83 -15.34
N GLN A 33 6.80 3.05 -14.31
CA GLN A 33 6.79 3.49 -12.92
C GLN A 33 8.14 3.41 -12.23
N ARG A 34 9.23 3.04 -12.92
CA ARG A 34 10.56 2.81 -12.31
C ARG A 34 10.99 3.89 -11.31
N ARG A 35 10.89 5.17 -11.66
CA ARG A 35 11.23 6.27 -10.74
C ARG A 35 10.24 6.41 -9.59
N MET A 36 8.95 6.22 -9.87
CA MET A 36 7.88 6.37 -8.89
C MET A 36 7.83 5.20 -7.91
N ALA A 37 8.14 3.99 -8.34
CA ALA A 37 8.10 2.77 -7.54
C ALA A 37 9.40 2.52 -6.77
N ASN A 38 10.52 3.13 -7.17
CA ASN A 38 11.79 2.94 -6.47
C ASN A 38 11.80 3.64 -5.10
N LEU A 39 11.77 2.84 -4.02
CA LEU A 39 11.84 3.30 -2.63
C LEU A 39 13.27 3.34 -2.07
N ARG A 40 14.25 2.68 -2.72
CA ARG A 40 15.63 2.58 -2.21
C ARG A 40 16.28 3.93 -1.98
N GLY A 41 15.93 4.92 -2.80
CA GLY A 41 16.41 6.29 -2.66
C GLY A 41 16.01 6.97 -1.34
N PHE A 42 14.97 6.49 -0.66
CA PHE A 42 14.56 6.97 0.66
C PHE A 42 15.33 6.29 1.81
N LEU A 43 16.08 5.22 1.53
CA LEU A 43 16.71 4.36 2.53
C LEU A 43 18.21 4.18 2.27
N PRO A 44 19.00 5.28 2.13
CA PRO A 44 20.41 5.18 1.81
C PRO A 44 21.22 4.53 2.94
N GLY A 45 22.09 3.59 2.58
CA GLY A 45 22.99 2.89 3.51
C GLY A 45 22.34 1.73 4.29
N CYS A 46 21.12 1.34 3.95
CA CYS A 46 20.46 0.15 4.53
C CYS A 46 20.75 -1.09 3.67
N LYS A 47 20.78 -2.28 4.28
CA LYS A 47 20.76 -3.54 3.52
C LYS A 47 19.33 -3.78 3.02
N TYR A 48 19.11 -3.48 1.74
CA TYR A 48 17.78 -3.50 1.12
C TYR A 48 17.64 -4.70 0.19
N ILE A 49 16.66 -5.57 0.48
CA ILE A 49 16.32 -6.72 -0.34
C ILE A 49 14.91 -6.52 -0.92
N GLY A 50 14.80 -6.50 -2.24
CA GLY A 50 13.52 -6.50 -2.95
C GLY A 50 13.19 -7.89 -3.47
N ILE A 51 11.97 -8.36 -3.23
CA ILE A 51 11.48 -9.64 -3.70
C ILE A 51 10.20 -9.49 -4.52
N ASP A 52 10.00 -10.41 -5.46
CA ASP A 52 8.77 -10.50 -6.26
C ASP A 52 8.60 -11.91 -6.80
N MET A 53 7.37 -12.30 -7.19
CA MET A 53 7.12 -13.58 -7.86
C MET A 53 7.68 -13.62 -9.29
N GLN A 54 8.01 -12.46 -9.87
CA GLN A 54 8.57 -12.34 -11.21
C GLN A 54 9.89 -11.56 -11.21
N LYS A 55 10.79 -11.92 -12.13
CA LYS A 55 11.99 -11.12 -12.41
C LYS A 55 11.61 -9.71 -12.91
N GLY A 56 12.43 -8.72 -12.57
CA GLY A 56 12.26 -7.36 -13.07
C GLY A 56 13.14 -6.34 -12.36
N SER A 57 13.00 -5.07 -12.76
CA SER A 57 13.69 -3.95 -12.10
C SER A 57 13.24 -3.84 -10.64
N GLY A 58 14.20 -3.69 -9.71
CA GLY A 58 13.92 -3.61 -8.27
C GLY A 58 13.88 -4.96 -7.54
N VAL A 59 13.92 -6.08 -8.27
CA VAL A 59 13.87 -7.44 -7.72
C VAL A 59 15.27 -8.01 -7.57
N ASP A 60 15.70 -8.27 -6.34
CA ASP A 60 16.97 -8.94 -6.03
C ASP A 60 16.79 -10.46 -5.97
N MET A 61 15.61 -10.93 -5.56
CA MET A 61 15.30 -12.36 -5.43
C MET A 61 13.88 -12.67 -5.88
N VAL A 62 13.72 -13.73 -6.67
CA VAL A 62 12.40 -14.21 -7.10
C VAL A 62 11.86 -15.17 -6.05
N VAL A 63 10.76 -14.81 -5.39
CA VAL A 63 10.21 -15.51 -4.22
C VAL A 63 8.68 -15.43 -4.23
N ASN A 64 8.02 -16.53 -3.87
CA ASN A 64 6.61 -16.46 -3.47
C ASN A 64 6.54 -15.97 -2.02
N ALA A 65 6.00 -14.78 -1.81
CA ALA A 65 5.97 -14.13 -0.50
C ALA A 65 5.00 -14.78 0.51
N GLU A 66 4.17 -15.75 0.09
CA GLU A 66 3.42 -16.61 1.00
C GLU A 66 4.33 -17.62 1.75
N LYS A 67 5.61 -17.72 1.37
CA LYS A 67 6.65 -18.49 2.07
C LYS A 67 8.03 -17.86 1.85
N LEU A 68 8.41 -16.95 2.73
CA LEU A 68 9.65 -16.21 2.70
C LEU A 68 10.86 -17.05 3.15
N PRO A 69 11.97 -17.07 2.39
CA PRO A 69 13.18 -17.82 2.71
C PRO A 69 14.09 -17.06 3.72
N PHE A 70 13.49 -16.39 4.70
CA PHE A 70 14.19 -15.58 5.69
C PHE A 70 13.92 -16.07 7.10
N LYS A 71 14.83 -15.73 8.02
CA LYS A 71 14.70 -16.11 9.44
C LYS A 71 13.66 -15.24 10.13
N ASP A 72 13.12 -15.77 11.22
CA ASP A 72 12.24 -15.02 12.11
C ASP A 72 12.95 -13.78 12.64
N GLY A 73 12.25 -12.64 12.63
CA GLY A 73 12.78 -11.38 13.15
C GLY A 73 14.00 -10.81 12.42
N GLU A 74 14.23 -11.17 11.16
CA GLU A 74 15.41 -10.76 10.40
C GLU A 74 15.41 -9.29 9.94
N PHE A 75 14.24 -8.66 9.76
CA PHE A 75 14.13 -7.32 9.17
C PHE A 75 13.59 -6.27 10.15
N ASP A 76 14.20 -5.09 10.11
CA ASP A 76 13.76 -3.91 10.90
C ASP A 76 12.61 -3.18 10.20
N LEU A 77 12.53 -3.32 8.89
CA LEU A 77 11.47 -2.72 8.08
C LEU A 77 11.03 -3.71 7.01
N VAL A 78 9.72 -3.97 6.96
CA VAL A 78 9.09 -4.71 5.86
C VAL A 78 8.11 -3.79 5.16
N ILE A 79 8.29 -3.58 3.86
CA ILE A 79 7.41 -2.76 3.01
C ILE A 79 6.72 -3.69 2.01
N SER A 80 5.42 -3.54 1.81
CA SER A 80 4.71 -4.17 0.70
C SER A 80 3.63 -3.25 0.18
N LEU A 81 3.77 -2.75 -1.05
CA LEU A 81 2.88 -1.71 -1.57
C LEU A 81 2.14 -2.22 -2.80
N GLU A 82 0.81 -2.15 -2.79
CA GLU A 82 -0.04 -2.55 -3.94
C GLU A 82 0.29 -3.97 -4.41
N THR A 83 0.39 -4.89 -3.44
CA THR A 83 0.75 -6.32 -3.64
C THR A 83 -0.30 -7.27 -3.07
N PHE A 84 -0.98 -6.86 -1.99
CA PHE A 84 -1.90 -7.72 -1.24
C PHE A 84 -3.17 -8.10 -2.03
N GLU A 85 -3.60 -7.22 -2.94
CA GLU A 85 -4.70 -7.48 -3.89
C GLU A 85 -4.38 -8.64 -4.82
N HIS A 86 -3.09 -8.92 -5.02
CA HIS A 86 -2.59 -9.92 -5.94
C HIS A 86 -2.15 -11.23 -5.26
N ALA A 87 -2.24 -11.31 -3.93
CA ALA A 87 -1.95 -12.53 -3.19
C ALA A 87 -3.20 -13.43 -3.15
N GLU A 88 -3.04 -14.71 -3.49
CA GLU A 88 -4.13 -15.70 -3.37
C GLU A 88 -4.48 -15.99 -1.92
N LYS A 89 -3.46 -16.01 -1.04
CA LYS A 89 -3.61 -16.27 0.39
C LYS A 89 -3.00 -15.10 1.16
N PRO A 90 -3.66 -13.93 1.17
CA PRO A 90 -3.12 -12.73 1.80
C PRO A 90 -2.89 -12.88 3.31
N TRP A 91 -3.61 -13.77 3.98
CA TRP A 91 -3.36 -14.13 5.37
C TRP A 91 -1.99 -14.80 5.57
N LYS A 92 -1.57 -15.70 4.66
CA LYS A 92 -0.23 -16.31 4.73
C LYS A 92 0.87 -15.30 4.46
N LEU A 93 0.66 -14.41 3.49
CA LEU A 93 1.57 -13.30 3.23
C LEU A 93 1.71 -12.39 4.48
N ALA A 94 0.60 -12.04 5.11
CA ALA A 94 0.62 -11.26 6.35
C ALA A 94 1.32 -11.99 7.50
N GLU A 95 1.10 -13.30 7.65
CA GLU A 95 1.80 -14.14 8.65
C GLU A 95 3.32 -14.14 8.42
N GLU A 96 3.77 -14.31 7.18
CA GLU A 96 5.19 -14.28 6.83
C GLU A 96 5.82 -12.90 7.06
N ILE A 97 5.15 -11.82 6.66
CA ILE A 97 5.60 -10.45 6.96
C ILE A 97 5.76 -10.26 8.47
N GLN A 98 4.77 -10.70 9.26
CA GLN A 98 4.87 -10.62 10.71
C GLN A 98 6.05 -11.45 11.22
N ARG A 99 6.21 -12.70 10.76
CA ARG A 99 7.26 -13.62 11.20
C ARG A 99 8.66 -13.06 10.97
N VAL A 100 8.95 -12.52 9.78
CA VAL A 100 10.28 -12.00 9.44
C VAL A 100 10.56 -10.61 10.04
N LEU A 101 9.54 -9.92 10.56
CA LEU A 101 9.68 -8.62 11.20
C LEU A 101 10.29 -8.76 12.61
N SER A 102 11.37 -8.03 12.86
CA SER A 102 12.07 -7.99 14.14
C SER A 102 11.20 -7.43 15.26
N LYS A 103 11.62 -7.63 16.52
CA LYS A 103 10.86 -7.18 17.70
C LYS A 103 10.63 -5.66 17.72
N ASP A 104 11.61 -4.89 17.23
CA ASP A 104 11.55 -3.43 17.14
C ASP A 104 11.18 -2.94 15.74
N GLY A 105 10.82 -3.86 14.82
CA GLY A 105 10.58 -3.54 13.42
C GLY A 105 9.25 -2.86 13.15
N VAL A 106 9.17 -2.24 11.97
CA VAL A 106 7.96 -1.61 11.42
C VAL A 106 7.54 -2.30 10.12
N ALA A 107 6.24 -2.59 9.98
CA ALA A 107 5.64 -3.01 8.74
C ALA A 107 4.85 -1.85 8.11
N ILE A 108 5.05 -1.61 6.82
CA ILE A 108 4.28 -0.66 6.01
C ILE A 108 3.66 -1.44 4.85
N VAL A 109 2.34 -1.60 4.87
CA VAL A 109 1.63 -2.44 3.91
C VAL A 109 0.52 -1.65 3.27
N SER A 110 0.43 -1.61 1.94
CA SER A 110 -0.69 -0.96 1.24
C SER A 110 -1.35 -1.87 0.21
N SER A 111 -2.63 -1.60 -0.01
CA SER A 111 -3.44 -2.19 -1.08
C SER A 111 -4.57 -1.23 -1.46
N ILE A 112 -5.53 -1.72 -2.23
CA ILE A 112 -6.61 -0.94 -2.84
C ILE A 112 -8.00 -1.43 -2.39
N GLN A 113 -8.94 -0.51 -2.26
CA GLN A 113 -10.38 -0.83 -2.03
C GLN A 113 -11.22 -0.40 -3.23
N ASN A 114 -11.10 0.86 -3.65
CA ASN A 114 -11.84 1.40 -4.78
C ASN A 114 -10.92 1.56 -6.01
N PHE A 115 -10.73 0.47 -6.74
CA PHE A 115 -9.95 0.47 -7.97
C PHE A 115 -10.50 -0.58 -8.97
N PRO A 116 -10.54 -0.28 -10.27
CA PRO A 116 -10.98 -1.24 -11.29
C PRO A 116 -10.20 -2.56 -11.21
N LEU A 117 -10.83 -3.67 -11.57
CA LEU A 117 -10.14 -4.94 -11.75
C LEU A 117 -8.99 -4.76 -12.76
N HIS A 118 -7.83 -5.31 -12.44
CA HIS A 118 -6.64 -5.22 -13.29
C HIS A 118 -5.78 -6.47 -13.16
N LEU A 119 -4.92 -6.74 -14.14
CA LEU A 119 -4.21 -8.01 -14.23
C LEU A 119 -2.72 -7.85 -13.85
N HIS A 120 -2.27 -8.18 -12.61
CA HIS A 120 -0.87 -8.59 -12.39
C HIS A 120 -0.49 -9.17 -10.98
N PRO A 121 -0.06 -10.44 -10.82
CA PRO A 121 -0.19 -11.59 -11.71
C PRO A 121 -1.65 -12.08 -11.83
N SER A 122 -2.51 -11.70 -10.88
CA SER A 122 -3.96 -11.89 -10.79
C SER A 122 -4.51 -10.90 -9.73
N ASP A 123 -5.78 -10.55 -9.70
CA ASP A 123 -6.35 -9.53 -8.79
C ASP A 123 -7.56 -10.07 -8.02
N TYR A 124 -7.31 -10.47 -6.77
CA TYR A 124 -8.17 -11.34 -5.97
C TYR A 124 -8.96 -10.59 -4.90
N PHE A 125 -8.37 -9.55 -4.29
CA PHE A 125 -8.93 -8.94 -3.09
C PHE A 125 -9.01 -7.42 -3.15
N ARG A 126 -10.05 -6.89 -2.51
CA ARG A 126 -10.22 -5.47 -2.19
C ARG A 126 -10.27 -5.31 -0.68
N TYR A 127 -9.52 -4.36 -0.14
CA TYR A 127 -9.33 -4.26 1.30
C TYR A 127 -9.97 -3.01 1.87
N THR A 128 -10.96 -3.18 2.74
CA THR A 128 -11.35 -2.11 3.65
C THR A 128 -10.22 -1.83 4.66
N PRO A 129 -10.19 -0.66 5.31
CA PRO A 129 -9.22 -0.40 6.38
C PRO A 129 -9.26 -1.44 7.50
N TYR A 130 -10.46 -1.92 7.83
CA TYR A 130 -10.66 -2.95 8.84
C TYR A 130 -10.21 -4.33 8.36
N GLY A 131 -10.51 -4.67 7.10
CA GLY A 131 -10.06 -5.93 6.47
C GLY A 131 -8.55 -6.02 6.43
N MET A 132 -7.87 -4.97 5.94
CA MET A 132 -6.40 -4.90 5.97
C MET A 132 -5.85 -5.05 7.39
N LYS A 133 -6.41 -4.31 8.35
CA LYS A 133 -5.99 -4.39 9.76
C LYS A 133 -6.16 -5.77 10.37
N SER A 134 -7.19 -6.53 9.96
CA SER A 134 -7.48 -7.86 10.50
C SER A 134 -6.40 -8.91 10.19
N LEU A 135 -5.65 -8.74 9.09
CA LEU A 135 -4.58 -9.67 8.69
C LEU A 135 -3.36 -9.62 9.63
N PHE A 136 -3.17 -8.52 10.36
CA PHE A 136 -1.97 -8.26 11.16
C PHE A 136 -2.21 -8.40 12.67
N GLY A 137 -2.86 -9.50 13.08
CA GLY A 137 -3.26 -9.74 14.46
C GLY A 137 -2.11 -9.75 15.49
N GLN A 138 -0.88 -10.07 15.08
CA GLN A 138 0.29 -10.06 15.97
C GLN A 138 0.84 -8.63 16.21
N LEU A 139 0.54 -7.67 15.34
CA LEU A 139 1.01 -6.29 15.43
C LEU A 139 -0.02 -5.42 16.15
N LYS A 140 -0.17 -5.61 17.47
CA LYS A 140 -1.19 -4.92 18.28
C LYS A 140 -1.09 -3.38 18.25
N ASN A 141 0.11 -2.85 18.02
CA ASN A 141 0.35 -1.43 17.86
C ASN A 141 0.33 -1.10 16.37
N ASN A 142 -0.81 -0.63 15.89
CA ASN A 142 -0.99 -0.32 14.48
C ASN A 142 -1.99 0.82 14.26
N PHE A 143 -1.98 1.33 13.04
CA PHE A 143 -3.09 2.09 12.48
C PHE A 143 -3.18 1.83 10.98
N VAL A 144 -4.29 2.26 10.39
CA VAL A 144 -4.47 2.28 8.95
C VAL A 144 -4.77 3.72 8.55
N VAL A 145 -4.08 4.21 7.54
CA VAL A 145 -4.34 5.48 6.88
C VAL A 145 -4.92 5.21 5.49
N THR A 146 -5.96 5.96 5.14
CA THR A 146 -6.55 5.92 3.82
C THR A 146 -6.15 7.15 3.04
N VAL A 147 -5.92 6.97 1.74
CA VAL A 147 -5.59 8.06 0.84
C VAL A 147 -6.51 7.96 -0.37
N SER A 148 -7.39 8.94 -0.49
CA SER A 148 -8.39 9.02 -1.57
C SER A 148 -8.62 10.48 -1.95
N PRO A 149 -9.08 10.74 -3.19
CA PRO A 149 -9.67 12.03 -3.52
C PRO A 149 -10.83 12.39 -2.58
N PRO A 150 -11.11 13.68 -2.35
CA PRO A 150 -12.07 14.14 -1.35
C PRO A 150 -13.54 14.09 -1.81
N PHE A 151 -13.87 13.30 -2.83
CA PHE A 151 -15.25 13.27 -3.36
C PHE A 151 -16.19 12.58 -2.36
N MET A 152 -17.34 13.18 -2.04
CA MET A 152 -18.49 12.53 -1.37
C MET A 152 -18.12 11.58 -0.22
N ASP A 153 -17.24 12.00 0.70
CA ASP A 153 -16.74 11.19 1.82
C ASP A 153 -16.03 9.86 1.42
N GLU A 154 -15.55 9.71 0.19
CA GLU A 154 -14.85 8.52 -0.32
C GLU A 154 -13.69 8.09 0.59
N VAL A 155 -12.94 9.02 1.18
CA VAL A 155 -11.85 8.69 2.11
C VAL A 155 -12.33 7.83 3.29
N LYS A 156 -13.57 8.03 3.73
CA LYS A 156 -14.22 7.32 4.83
C LYS A 156 -15.01 6.10 4.34
N LEU A 157 -15.74 6.24 3.23
CA LEU A 157 -16.71 5.25 2.77
C LEU A 157 -16.15 4.27 1.74
N ASN A 158 -15.29 4.73 0.83
CA ASN A 158 -14.77 3.93 -0.27
C ASN A 158 -13.38 4.41 -0.72
N PRO A 159 -12.36 4.33 0.16
CA PRO A 159 -11.04 4.89 -0.10
C PRO A 159 -10.37 4.19 -1.29
N ARG A 160 -9.60 4.91 -2.09
CA ARG A 160 -8.82 4.25 -3.16
C ARG A 160 -7.70 3.40 -2.60
N THR A 161 -6.84 4.01 -1.78
CA THR A 161 -5.68 3.35 -1.19
C THR A 161 -5.87 3.19 0.31
N VAL A 162 -5.50 2.01 0.79
CA VAL A 162 -5.43 1.65 2.21
C VAL A 162 -3.99 1.33 2.54
N CYS A 163 -3.43 1.97 3.58
CA CYS A 163 -2.06 1.77 4.02
C CYS A 163 -2.02 1.49 5.52
N PHE A 164 -1.66 0.27 5.87
CA PHE A 164 -1.41 -0.20 7.22
C PHE A 164 0.02 0.13 7.65
N VAL A 165 0.16 0.59 8.90
CA VAL A 165 1.45 0.73 9.58
C VAL A 165 1.35 0.04 10.94
N GLY A 166 2.27 -0.88 11.21
CA GLY A 166 2.25 -1.67 12.44
C GLY A 166 3.63 -2.01 12.97
N THR A 167 3.70 -2.27 14.27
CA THR A 167 4.93 -2.68 14.97
C THR A 167 4.60 -3.66 16.09
N ARG A 168 5.56 -4.54 16.43
CA ARG A 168 5.41 -5.53 17.50
C ARG A 168 5.50 -4.88 18.88
N LYS A 169 6.49 -4.01 19.09
CA LYS A 169 6.69 -3.32 20.36
C LYS A 169 5.73 -2.16 20.54
N ASN A 170 5.45 -1.81 21.78
CA ASN A 170 4.62 -0.64 22.08
C ASN A 170 5.43 0.66 21.92
N PHE A 171 5.57 1.11 20.68
CA PHE A 171 6.03 2.47 20.37
C PHE A 171 4.84 3.43 20.26
N LYS A 172 4.11 3.62 21.37
CA LYS A 172 2.97 4.56 21.43
C LYS A 172 3.32 5.95 20.88
N PHE A 173 4.53 6.44 21.16
CA PHE A 173 5.02 7.72 20.66
C PHE A 173 5.30 7.70 19.16
N LEU A 174 5.96 6.65 18.63
CA LEU A 174 6.27 6.56 17.20
C LEU A 174 5.02 6.61 16.32
N LEU A 175 4.00 5.80 16.63
CA LEU A 175 2.77 5.79 15.83
C LEU A 175 2.01 7.12 15.94
N ALA A 176 2.07 7.79 17.10
CA ALA A 176 1.48 9.12 17.27
C ALA A 176 2.23 10.18 16.44
N ASP A 177 3.56 10.13 16.41
CA ASP A 177 4.39 11.04 15.63
C ASP A 177 4.21 10.84 14.13
N ILE A 178 4.12 9.59 13.66
CA ILE A 178 3.79 9.29 12.26
C ILE A 178 2.43 9.90 11.89
N LYS A 179 1.40 9.71 12.71
CA LYS A 179 0.07 10.30 12.47
C LYS A 179 0.14 11.83 12.44
N ARG A 180 0.85 12.45 13.38
CA ARG A 180 1.02 13.91 13.45
C ARG A 180 1.71 14.43 12.19
N ASN A 181 2.76 13.77 11.73
CA ASN A 181 3.50 14.15 10.51
C ASN A 181 2.68 13.97 9.24
N LEU A 182 1.90 12.88 9.14
CA LEU A 182 0.98 12.68 8.01
C LEU A 182 -0.07 13.79 7.93
N ILE A 183 -0.63 14.21 9.07
CA ILE A 183 -1.63 15.29 9.14
C ILE A 183 -1.00 16.64 8.80
N SER A 184 0.13 16.99 9.43
CA SER A 184 0.79 18.28 9.21
C SER A 184 1.28 18.45 7.77
N GLN A 185 1.58 17.36 7.08
CA GLN A 185 2.09 17.34 5.71
C GLN A 185 1.05 16.89 4.67
N LYS A 186 -0.25 16.96 4.99
CA LYS A 186 -1.34 16.61 4.07
C LYS A 186 -1.23 17.29 2.71
N GLY A 187 -0.69 18.51 2.66
CA GLY A 187 -0.43 19.25 1.41
C GLY A 187 0.57 18.56 0.46
N ARG A 188 1.57 17.84 0.99
CA ARG A 188 2.54 17.05 0.19
C ARG A 188 1.91 15.79 -0.39
N ILE A 189 1.02 15.15 0.36
CA ILE A 189 0.28 13.94 -0.06
C ILE A 189 -0.78 14.31 -1.12
N SER A 190 -1.39 15.48 -0.96
CA SER A 190 -2.44 15.97 -1.85
C SER A 190 -1.86 16.32 -3.22
N VAL A 191 -2.52 15.88 -4.29
CA VAL A 191 -2.10 16.17 -5.66
C VAL A 191 -3.05 17.20 -6.26
N HIS A 192 -2.48 18.25 -6.87
CA HIS A 192 -3.28 19.17 -7.68
C HIS A 192 -3.80 18.45 -8.93
N LYS A 193 -5.12 18.37 -9.07
CA LYS A 193 -5.77 17.78 -10.25
C LYS A 193 -5.94 18.84 -11.35
N PRO A 194 -5.31 18.67 -12.53
CA PRO A 194 -5.47 19.58 -13.68
C PRO A 194 -6.93 19.76 -14.07
N ILE A 195 -7.28 20.95 -14.57
CA ILE A 195 -8.66 21.32 -14.96
C ILE A 195 -9.24 20.34 -15.98
N ARG A 196 -8.45 19.93 -16.98
CA ARG A 196 -8.86 18.93 -17.99
C ARG A 196 -9.40 17.64 -17.38
N HIS A 197 -8.71 17.10 -16.38
CA HIS A 197 -9.17 15.88 -15.69
C HIS A 197 -10.41 16.11 -14.81
N ARG A 198 -10.66 17.35 -14.37
CA ARG A 198 -11.91 17.68 -13.67
C ARG A 198 -13.09 17.70 -14.64
N PHE A 199 -12.87 18.23 -15.83
CA PHE A 199 -13.88 18.22 -16.90
C PHE A 199 -14.19 16.80 -17.38
N GLU A 200 -13.16 15.96 -17.58
CA GLU A 200 -13.33 14.55 -17.92
C GLU A 200 -14.18 13.80 -16.88
N ASP A 201 -13.94 14.04 -15.58
CA ASP A 201 -14.75 13.44 -14.52
C ASP A 201 -16.19 13.97 -14.51
N ALA A 202 -16.38 15.30 -14.65
CA ALA A 202 -17.71 15.89 -14.73
C ALA A 202 -18.53 15.28 -15.88
N MET A 203 -17.90 15.11 -17.05
CA MET A 203 -18.52 14.47 -18.20
C MET A 203 -18.83 12.99 -17.92
N LYS A 204 -17.95 12.25 -17.25
CA LYS A 204 -18.23 10.86 -16.83
C LYS A 204 -19.43 10.76 -15.88
N TYR A 205 -19.53 11.65 -14.91
CA TYR A 205 -20.67 11.68 -13.99
C TYR A 205 -21.98 12.05 -14.72
N ALA A 206 -21.92 13.01 -15.64
CA ALA A 206 -23.08 13.36 -16.48
C ALA A 206 -23.51 12.19 -17.37
N LEU A 207 -22.56 11.53 -18.05
CA LEU A 207 -22.83 10.34 -18.86
C LEU A 207 -23.40 9.19 -18.03
N ARG A 208 -22.86 8.95 -16.83
CA ARG A 208 -23.42 7.97 -15.89
C ARG A 208 -24.86 8.33 -15.53
N GLY A 209 -25.14 9.58 -15.18
CA GLY A 209 -26.49 10.05 -14.89
C GLY A 209 -27.46 9.87 -16.06
N LEU A 210 -26.99 10.04 -17.31
CA LEU A 210 -27.79 9.75 -18.50
C LEU A 210 -28.06 8.25 -18.68
N MET A 211 -27.09 7.38 -18.36
CA MET A 211 -27.26 5.92 -18.44
C MET A 211 -28.31 5.40 -17.44
N GLU A 212 -28.56 6.12 -16.34
CA GLU A 212 -29.59 5.74 -15.35
C GLU A 212 -31.03 5.75 -15.92
N PHE A 213 -31.33 6.52 -16.97
CA PHE A 213 -32.67 6.54 -17.59
C PHE A 213 -33.08 5.20 -18.21
N GLY A 214 -32.11 4.35 -18.53
CA GLY A 214 -32.32 3.01 -19.06
C GLY A 214 -31.71 1.93 -18.17
N TYR A 215 -31.53 2.20 -16.87
CA TYR A 215 -30.82 1.34 -15.94
C TYR A 215 -31.27 -0.12 -16.04
N ARG A 216 -30.31 -1.01 -16.31
CA ARG A 216 -30.45 -2.46 -16.26
C ARG A 216 -29.18 -3.03 -15.64
N GLU A 217 -29.35 -4.05 -14.82
CA GLU A 217 -28.21 -4.79 -14.29
C GLU A 217 -27.58 -5.62 -15.42
N GLU A 218 -26.26 -5.52 -15.56
CA GLU A 218 -25.48 -6.37 -16.46
C GLU A 218 -24.87 -7.51 -15.64
N ILE A 219 -24.91 -8.72 -16.20
CA ILE A 219 -24.35 -9.93 -15.59
C ILE A 219 -23.17 -10.36 -16.44
N GLU A 220 -22.00 -10.44 -15.81
CA GLU A 220 -20.74 -10.85 -16.43
C GLU A 220 -20.18 -12.09 -15.73
N PHE A 221 -19.53 -12.97 -16.48
CA PHE A 221 -18.89 -14.19 -15.97
C PHE A 221 -17.36 -14.07 -16.09
N PHE A 222 -16.63 -14.46 -15.04
CA PHE A 222 -15.18 -14.32 -14.90
C PHE A 222 -14.50 -15.68 -14.72
#